data_AF-X6MIH7-F1
#
_entry.id   AF-X6MIH7-F1
#
_cell.length_a   1.000
_cell.length_b   1.000
_cell.length_c   1.000
_cell.angle_alpha   90.00
_cell.angle_beta   90.00
_cell.angle_gamma   90.00
#
_symmetry.space_group_name_H-M   'P 1'
#
loop_
_entity.id
_entity.type
_entity.pdbx_description
1 polymer ?
#
loop_
_entity_poly.entity_id
_entity_poly.type
_entity_poly.pdbx_seq_one_letter_code
_entity_poly.pdbx_strand_id
1 'polypeptide(L)'
;MTTLPKSNVKAPPPRPKGSPRTPVKAKDKEGGKKEKGPKPNEQSEEDREREGLREKAIVELIETETTYCGLLDKLCQHYVIPLRDYKLINEEQHKTLFPQLEVIKQLSETFLHG
;
A
#
# COMPACT_ATOMS: atom_id res chain seq x y z
N MET A 1 33.96 -20.28 29.39
CA MET A 1 32.88 -20.97 28.67
C MET A 1 31.58 -20.31 29.06
N THR A 2 31.03 -19.47 28.17
CA THR A 2 29.89 -18.60 28.46
C THR A 2 28.71 -19.04 27.60
N THR A 3 27.64 -19.45 28.25
CA THR A 3 26.44 -20.06 27.66
C THR A 3 25.58 -19.03 26.94
N LEU A 4 25.18 -19.31 25.69
CA LEU A 4 24.17 -18.54 24.95
C LEU A 4 22.79 -18.66 25.60
N PRO A 5 21.99 -17.58 25.67
CA PRO A 5 20.58 -17.68 26.04
C PRO A 5 19.72 -18.17 24.86
N LYS A 6 18.81 -19.08 25.18
CA LYS A 6 17.85 -19.73 24.27
C LYS A 6 16.79 -18.76 23.76
N SER A 7 16.40 -18.98 22.51
CA SER A 7 15.37 -18.28 21.76
C SER A 7 13.98 -18.34 22.42
N ASN A 8 13.23 -17.23 22.33
CA ASN A 8 11.79 -17.22 22.60
C ASN A 8 11.06 -16.49 21.47
N VAL A 9 11.10 -17.09 20.27
CA VAL A 9 10.32 -16.61 19.11
C VAL A 9 8.94 -17.23 19.22
N LYS A 10 7.94 -16.40 19.55
CA LYS A 10 6.53 -16.77 19.51
C LYS A 10 6.15 -16.99 18.04
N ALA A 11 5.94 -18.23 17.65
CA ALA A 11 5.52 -18.59 16.30
C ALA A 11 4.15 -17.96 15.97
N PRO A 12 3.93 -17.48 14.73
CA PRO A 12 2.62 -16.99 14.30
C PRO A 12 1.60 -18.15 14.25
N PRO A 13 0.30 -17.85 14.48
CA PRO A 13 -0.74 -18.88 14.50
C PRO A 13 -0.89 -19.56 13.13
N PRO A 14 -1.26 -20.86 13.11
CA PRO A 14 -1.42 -21.61 11.88
C PRO A 14 -2.59 -21.09 11.04
N ARG A 15 -2.35 -20.90 9.74
CA ARG A 15 -3.35 -20.55 8.73
C ARG A 15 -4.44 -21.65 8.69
N PRO A 16 -5.74 -21.32 8.69
CA PRO A 16 -6.78 -22.32 8.57
C PRO A 16 -6.64 -23.04 7.22
N LYS A 17 -6.38 -24.35 7.28
CA LYS A 17 -6.41 -25.24 6.12
C LYS A 17 -7.86 -25.33 5.65
N GLY A 18 -8.16 -24.65 4.53
CA GLY A 18 -9.42 -24.82 3.82
C GLY A 18 -9.63 -26.30 3.52
N SER A 19 -10.83 -26.79 3.82
CA SER A 19 -11.22 -28.19 3.73
C SER A 19 -11.09 -28.75 2.29
N PRO A 20 -10.89 -30.07 2.13
CA PRO A 20 -10.70 -30.71 0.83
C PRO A 20 -11.93 -30.56 -0.07
N ARG A 21 -11.73 -30.12 -1.33
CA ARG A 21 -12.76 -30.21 -2.38
C ARG A 21 -13.08 -31.68 -2.62
N THR A 22 -14.28 -32.10 -2.25
CA THR A 22 -14.91 -33.33 -2.72
C THR A 22 -15.24 -33.21 -4.22
N PRO A 23 -14.95 -34.21 -5.05
CA PRO A 23 -15.35 -34.19 -6.46
C PRO A 23 -16.84 -34.52 -6.58
N VAL A 24 -17.64 -33.58 -7.04
CA VAL A 24 -19.06 -33.84 -7.35
C VAL A 24 -19.15 -34.52 -8.71
N LYS A 25 -19.68 -35.74 -8.66
CA LYS A 25 -19.96 -36.66 -9.76
C LYS A 25 -21.01 -36.06 -10.70
N ALA A 26 -20.72 -36.11 -12.00
CA ALA A 26 -21.63 -35.76 -13.07
C ALA A 26 -22.93 -36.59 -13.03
N LYS A 27 -24.06 -35.93 -13.28
CA LYS A 27 -25.28 -36.60 -13.75
C LYS A 27 -26.10 -35.64 -14.62
N ASP A 28 -26.09 -35.93 -15.90
CA ASP A 28 -27.02 -35.40 -16.90
C ASP A 28 -28.48 -35.62 -16.46
N LYS A 29 -29.32 -34.59 -16.68
CA LYS A 29 -30.66 -34.77 -17.24
C LYS A 29 -31.25 -33.44 -17.73
N GLU A 30 -31.30 -33.38 -19.05
CA GLU A 30 -32.19 -32.67 -19.97
C GLU A 30 -33.55 -32.22 -19.40
N GLY A 31 -33.96 -30.98 -19.74
CA GLY A 31 -35.36 -30.56 -19.64
C GLY A 31 -35.59 -29.06 -19.47
N GLY A 32 -36.01 -28.38 -20.56
CA GLY A 32 -36.88 -27.19 -20.47
C GLY A 32 -36.23 -25.82 -20.69
N LYS A 33 -36.19 -25.37 -21.94
CA LYS A 33 -36.11 -23.95 -22.32
C LYS A 33 -37.27 -23.18 -21.67
N LYS A 34 -36.95 -22.29 -20.73
CA LYS A 34 -37.64 -20.99 -20.59
C LYS A 34 -36.55 -19.94 -20.72
N GLU A 35 -36.53 -19.27 -21.87
CA GLU A 35 -35.74 -18.07 -22.11
C GLU A 35 -36.10 -17.02 -21.05
N LYS A 36 -35.26 -16.92 -20.02
CA LYS A 36 -35.16 -15.68 -19.27
C LYS A 36 -34.42 -14.71 -20.20
N GLY A 37 -35.16 -13.76 -20.77
CA GLY A 37 -34.56 -12.60 -21.43
C GLY A 37 -33.50 -11.93 -20.53
N PRO A 38 -32.61 -11.11 -21.10
CA PRO A 38 -31.54 -10.50 -20.34
C PRO A 38 -32.18 -9.65 -19.24
N LYS A 39 -31.99 -10.06 -17.98
CA LYS A 39 -32.37 -9.22 -16.85
C LYS A 39 -31.60 -7.91 -17.00
N PRO A 40 -32.27 -6.75 -16.89
CA PRO A 40 -31.61 -5.46 -17.00
C PRO A 40 -30.61 -5.32 -15.86
N ASN A 41 -29.34 -5.23 -16.24
CA ASN A 41 -28.19 -4.67 -15.53
C ASN A 41 -28.37 -4.37 -14.03
N GLU A 42 -28.38 -5.40 -13.18
CA GLU A 42 -27.99 -5.28 -11.76
C GLU A 42 -26.46 -5.29 -11.65
N GLN A 43 -25.77 -4.44 -12.42
CA GLN A 43 -24.51 -3.88 -11.94
C GLN A 43 -24.95 -3.00 -10.76
N SER A 44 -24.87 -3.59 -9.58
CA SER A 44 -25.67 -3.24 -8.42
C SER A 44 -25.25 -1.87 -7.88
N GLU A 45 -26.15 -1.19 -7.18
CA GLU A 45 -25.78 0.03 -6.44
C GLU A 45 -24.54 -0.19 -5.55
N GLU A 46 -24.31 -1.42 -5.07
CA GLU A 46 -23.10 -1.82 -4.35
C GLU A 46 -21.81 -1.68 -5.20
N ASP A 47 -21.86 -1.99 -6.50
CA ASP A 47 -20.71 -1.80 -7.41
C ASP A 47 -20.41 -0.30 -7.61
N ARG A 48 -21.45 0.54 -7.66
CA ARG A 48 -21.29 2.01 -7.76
C ARG A 48 -20.71 2.61 -6.49
N GLU A 49 -21.22 2.19 -5.33
CA GLU A 49 -20.69 2.59 -4.03
C GLU A 49 -19.22 2.17 -3.89
N ARG A 50 -18.88 0.95 -4.32
CA ARG A 50 -17.52 0.44 -4.29
C ARG A 50 -16.58 1.25 -5.18
N GLU A 51 -17.00 1.61 -6.39
CA GLU A 51 -16.18 2.46 -7.26
C GLU A 51 -16.03 3.87 -6.69
N GLY A 52 -17.09 4.45 -6.12
CA GLY A 52 -17.01 5.76 -5.45
C GLY A 52 -16.05 5.77 -4.25
N LEU A 53 -16.03 4.70 -3.44
CA LEU A 53 -15.06 4.54 -2.36
C LEU A 53 -13.63 4.42 -2.88
N ARG A 54 -13.44 3.72 -4.01
CA ARG A 54 -12.14 3.58 -4.65
C ARG A 54 -11.63 4.91 -5.18
N GLU A 55 -12.47 5.67 -5.89
CA GLU A 55 -12.13 7.00 -6.39
C GLU A 55 -11.75 7.92 -5.22
N LYS A 56 -12.53 7.93 -4.14
CA LYS A 56 -12.23 8.73 -2.95
C LYS A 56 -10.89 8.36 -2.32
N ALA A 57 -10.59 7.06 -2.19
CA ALA A 57 -9.33 6.60 -1.64
C ALA A 57 -8.13 7.00 -2.53
N ILE A 58 -8.30 6.99 -3.86
CA ILE A 58 -7.28 7.44 -4.80
C ILE A 58 -7.04 8.95 -4.64
N VAL A 59 -8.10 9.76 -4.53
CA VAL A 59 -7.96 11.21 -4.31
C VAL A 59 -7.25 11.48 -2.99
N GLU A 60 -7.67 10.82 -1.90
CA GLU A 60 -7.04 10.98 -0.59
C GLU A 60 -5.55 10.59 -0.62
N LEU A 61 -5.21 9.52 -1.34
CA LEU A 61 -3.82 9.10 -1.52
C LEU A 61 -2.99 10.16 -2.27
N ILE A 62 -3.54 10.76 -3.33
CA ILE A 62 -2.87 11.82 -4.08
C ILE A 62 -2.69 13.08 -3.22
N GLU A 63 -3.73 13.48 -2.49
CA GLU A 63 -3.69 14.68 -1.63
C GLU A 63 -2.69 14.53 -0.48
N THR A 64 -2.66 13.36 0.15
CA THR A 64 -1.73 13.07 1.24
C THR A 64 -0.29 13.02 0.73
N GLU A 65 -0.03 12.40 -0.43
CA GLU A 65 1.32 12.39 -1.00
C GLU A 65 1.76 13.78 -1.47
N THR A 66 0.86 14.56 -2.09
CA THR A 66 1.14 15.96 -2.47
C THR A 66 1.55 16.78 -1.25
N THR A 67 0.83 16.62 -0.15
CA THR A 67 1.14 17.29 1.11
C THR A 67 2.50 16.84 1.66
N TYR A 68 2.79 15.54 1.60
CA TYR A 68 4.06 15.00 2.05
C TYR A 68 5.25 15.55 1.25
N CYS A 69 5.17 15.58 -0.08
CA CYS A 69 6.17 16.22 -0.94
C CYS A 69 6.42 17.68 -0.54
N GLY A 70 5.36 18.45 -0.33
CA GLY A 70 5.48 19.84 0.10
C GLY A 70 6.15 20.01 1.48
N LEU A 71 5.97 19.05 2.39
CA LEU A 71 6.67 19.03 3.68
C LEU A 71 8.15 18.67 3.53
N LEU A 72 8.48 17.72 2.65
CA LEU A 72 9.87 17.38 2.32
C LEU A 72 10.60 18.57 1.71
N ASP A 73 9.96 19.31 0.80
CA ASP A 73 10.53 20.52 0.21
C ASP A 73 10.83 21.57 1.29
N LYS A 74 9.90 21.83 2.20
CA LYS A 74 10.12 22.75 3.32
C LYS A 74 11.25 22.29 4.22
N LEU A 75 11.32 21.00 4.54
CA LEU A 75 12.42 20.43 5.32
C LEU A 75 13.76 20.68 4.63
N CYS A 76 13.83 20.42 3.32
CA CYS A 76 15.03 20.62 2.53
C CYS A 76 15.45 22.10 2.49
N GLN A 77 14.52 22.99 2.14
CA GLN A 77 14.78 24.41 1.92
C GLN A 77 15.11 25.16 3.23
N HIS A 78 14.46 24.82 4.34
CA HIS A 78 14.63 25.56 5.59
C HIS A 78 15.66 24.97 6.54
N TYR A 79 15.95 23.67 6.45
CA TYR A 79 16.86 23.01 7.38
C TYR A 79 18.02 22.33 6.67
N VAL A 80 17.75 21.37 5.79
CA VAL A 80 18.80 20.48 5.24
C VAL A 80 19.84 21.26 4.44
N ILE A 81 19.39 22.14 3.54
CA ILE A 81 20.27 22.96 2.69
C ILE A 81 20.98 24.02 3.55
N PRO A 82 20.28 24.86 4.35
CA PRO A 82 20.94 25.85 5.20
C PRO A 82 21.96 25.27 6.18
N LEU A 83 21.68 24.13 6.80
CA LEU A 83 22.61 23.48 7.74
C LEU A 83 23.94 23.10 7.07
N ARG A 84 23.87 22.66 5.81
CA ARG A 84 25.05 22.33 5.00
C ARG A 84 25.75 23.58 4.48
N ASP A 85 25.00 24.49 3.87
CA ASP A 85 25.55 25.64 3.13
C ASP A 85 26.17 26.67 4.08
N TYR A 86 25.59 26.88 5.26
CA TYR A 86 26.18 27.69 6.32
C TYR A 86 27.24 26.96 7.15
N LYS A 87 27.57 25.71 6.79
CA LYS A 87 28.58 24.87 7.46
C LYS A 87 28.34 24.75 8.98
N LEU A 88 27.07 24.72 9.39
CA LEU A 88 26.67 24.56 10.79
C LEU A 88 26.92 23.14 11.28
N ILE A 89 26.92 22.17 10.37
CA ILE A 89 27.26 20.77 10.62
C ILE A 89 28.24 20.28 9.56
N ASN A 90 29.04 19.27 9.91
CA ASN A 90 29.92 18.60 8.96
C ASN A 90 29.15 17.61 8.07
N GLU A 91 29.78 17.14 7.00
CA GLU A 91 29.10 16.27 6.02
C GLU A 91 28.67 14.91 6.60
N GLU A 92 29.44 14.37 7.55
CA GLU A 92 29.12 13.11 8.21
C GLU A 92 27.88 13.25 9.12
N GLN A 93 27.80 14.34 9.88
CA GLN A 93 26.63 14.71 10.68
C GLN A 93 25.41 14.96 9.78
N HIS A 94 25.61 15.65 8.65
CA HIS A 94 24.54 15.90 7.69
C HIS A 94 23.94 14.59 7.14
N LYS A 95 24.80 13.66 6.71
CA LYS A 95 24.38 12.33 6.23
C LYS A 95 23.73 11.49 7.34
N THR A 96 24.18 11.65 8.58
CA THR A 96 23.62 10.93 9.73
C THR A 96 22.24 11.46 10.13
N LEU A 97 22.03 12.79 10.06
CA LEU A 97 20.77 13.43 10.41
C LEU A 97 19.69 13.30 9.34
N PHE A 98 20.10 13.33 8.06
CA PHE A 98 19.19 13.25 6.92
C PHE A 98 19.52 12.06 6.01
N PRO A 99 19.51 10.83 6.55
CA PRO A 99 19.86 9.66 5.76
C PRO A 99 18.81 9.45 4.66
N GLN A 100 19.27 9.27 3.43
CA GLN A 100 18.43 8.92 2.27
C GLN A 100 17.31 9.92 1.94
N LEU A 101 17.33 11.13 2.52
CA LEU A 101 16.26 12.10 2.34
C LEU A 101 16.03 12.44 0.86
N GLU A 102 17.11 12.59 0.10
CA GLU A 102 17.06 12.83 -1.34
C GLU A 102 16.34 11.69 -2.08
N VAL A 103 16.64 10.44 -1.71
CA VAL A 103 16.02 9.26 -2.34
C VAL A 103 14.53 9.20 -2.01
N ILE A 104 14.16 9.46 -0.76
CA ILE A 104 12.76 9.48 -0.32
C ILE A 104 11.99 10.57 -1.07
N LYS A 105 12.56 11.76 -1.18
CA LYS A 105 11.97 12.88 -1.93
C LYS A 105 11.76 12.52 -3.39
N GLN A 106 12.78 11.98 -4.06
CA GLN A 106 12.67 11.55 -5.45
C GLN A 106 11.61 10.47 -5.66
N LEU A 107 11.50 9.50 -4.74
CA LEU A 107 10.48 8.46 -4.81
C LEU A 107 9.07 9.03 -4.68
N SER A 108 8.85 9.92 -3.71
CA SER A 108 7.56 10.58 -3.51
C SER A 108 7.18 11.47 -4.69
N GLU A 109 8.13 12.21 -5.25
CA GLU A 109 7.89 13.00 -6.47
C GLU A 109 7.60 12.11 -7.67
N THR A 110 8.31 10.99 -7.82
CA THR A 110 8.05 10.02 -8.89
C THR A 110 6.68 9.38 -8.75
N PHE A 111 6.24 9.07 -7.53
CA PHE A 111 4.89 8.54 -7.30
C PHE A 111 3.81 9.54 -7.72
N LEU A 112 4.03 10.84 -7.49
CA LEU A 112 3.03 11.87 -7.80
C LEU A 112 3.00 12.26 -9.29
N HIS A 113 4.15 12.21 -9.98
CA HIS A 113 4.29 12.71 -11.35
C HIS A 113 4.53 11.63 -12.42
N GLY A 114 4.84 10.39 -12.02
CA GLY A 114 5.14 9.26 -12.90
C GLY A 114 3.92 8.47 -13.31
#